data_AF-A0A1I4CDG7-F1
#
_entry.id   AF-A0A1I4CDG7-F1
#
_cell.length_a   1.000
_cell.length_b   1.000
_cell.length_c   1.000
_cell.angle_alpha   90.00
_cell.angle_beta   90.00
_cell.angle_gamma   90.00
#
_symmetry.space_group_name_H-M   'P 1'
#
loop_
_entity.id
_entity.type
_entity.pdbx_description
1 polymer ?
#
loop_
_entity_poly.entity_id
_entity_poly.type
_entity_poly.pdbx_seq_one_letter_code
_entity_poly.pdbx_strand_id
1 'polypeptide(L)'
;METKVGKNAIKSSKLTFSGKHIVYLLGIALLSACAPMRSVSSVQAIETRFVQDNGGVANHAALAKQYENLANEMRSNVQAQQRRLKRRSNAVLFGKNGKHIKALADFKIREFQKAEKQSLAKAHYHRAMAAQPASRKSYMHTNYQQSDKTSQSNDY
;
A
#
# COMPACT_ATOMS: atom_id res chain seq x y z
N MET A 1 37.55 -64.58 7.82
CA MET A 1 37.54 -63.65 6.69
C MET A 1 37.30 -62.26 7.23
N GLU A 2 38.30 -61.39 7.11
CA GLU A 2 38.28 -60.01 7.56
C GLU A 2 37.30 -59.16 6.72
N THR A 3 36.75 -58.09 7.28
CA THR A 3 36.75 -56.77 6.62
C THR A 3 36.41 -55.66 7.61
N LYS A 4 37.15 -54.57 7.44
CA LYS A 4 37.36 -53.46 8.37
C LYS A 4 36.16 -52.51 8.44
N VAL A 5 35.78 -52.13 9.66
CA VAL A 5 34.93 -50.96 9.94
C VAL A 5 35.71 -49.69 9.54
N GLY A 6 35.30 -49.06 8.44
CA GLY A 6 35.86 -47.80 7.97
C GLY A 6 35.52 -46.65 8.91
N LYS A 7 36.55 -46.05 9.52
CA LYS A 7 36.43 -44.80 10.29
C LYS A 7 36.35 -43.64 9.31
N ASN A 8 35.16 -43.13 9.04
CA ASN A 8 34.96 -41.90 8.27
C ASN A 8 35.29 -40.69 9.14
N ALA A 9 36.55 -40.24 9.11
CA ALA A 9 36.97 -39.00 9.75
C ALA A 9 36.44 -37.81 8.94
N ILE A 10 35.40 -37.15 9.46
CA ILE A 10 34.91 -35.87 8.93
C ILE A 10 35.99 -34.83 9.23
N LYS A 11 36.76 -34.45 8.20
CA LYS A 11 37.76 -33.38 8.31
C LYS A 11 37.03 -32.04 8.31
N SER A 12 36.75 -31.50 9.50
CA SER A 12 36.22 -30.13 9.62
C SER A 12 37.34 -29.15 9.25
N SER A 13 37.20 -28.52 8.08
CA SER A 13 38.05 -27.42 7.66
C SER A 13 37.83 -26.24 8.61
N LYS A 14 38.85 -25.87 9.40
CA LYS A 14 38.84 -24.63 10.17
C LYS A 14 38.87 -23.46 9.19
N LEU A 15 37.71 -22.84 9.00
CA LEU A 15 37.57 -21.60 8.26
C LEU A 15 38.18 -20.47 9.11
N THR A 16 39.41 -20.08 8.79
CA THR A 16 40.08 -18.96 9.46
C THR A 16 39.69 -17.66 8.77
N PHE A 17 38.77 -16.94 9.41
CA PHE A 17 38.22 -15.69 8.92
C PHE A 17 39.10 -14.53 9.42
N SER A 18 39.94 -13.98 8.54
CA SER A 18 40.78 -12.83 8.87
C SER A 18 39.92 -11.59 9.08
N GLY A 19 40.22 -10.78 10.10
CA GLY A 19 39.34 -9.72 10.62
C GLY A 19 38.96 -8.61 9.63
N LYS A 20 39.59 -8.55 8.45
CA LYS A 20 39.23 -7.61 7.37
C LYS A 20 37.93 -8.00 6.66
N HIS A 21 37.59 -9.28 6.61
CA HIS A 21 36.37 -9.75 5.97
C HIS A 21 35.14 -9.66 6.89
N ILE A 22 35.33 -9.62 8.22
CA ILE A 22 34.24 -9.37 9.20
C ILE A 22 33.58 -8.03 8.91
N VAL A 23 34.37 -7.00 8.66
CA VAL A 23 33.88 -5.64 8.39
C VAL A 23 33.10 -5.59 7.08
N TYR A 24 33.53 -6.33 6.05
CA TYR A 24 32.86 -6.35 4.74
C TYR A 24 31.55 -7.14 4.76
N LEU A 25 31.49 -8.27 5.48
CA LEU A 25 30.26 -9.04 5.66
C LEU A 25 29.23 -8.31 6.55
N LEU A 26 29.68 -7.53 7.52
CA LEU A 26 28.80 -6.72 8.37
C LEU A 26 28.18 -5.52 7.62
N GLY A 27 28.90 -4.94 6.65
CA GLY A 27 28.41 -3.81 5.85
C GLY A 27 27.32 -4.18 4.84
N ILE A 28 27.36 -5.38 4.25
CA ILE A 28 26.37 -5.83 3.26
C ILE A 28 25.02 -6.18 3.92
N ALA A 29 25.01 -6.55 5.21
CA ALA A 29 23.80 -6.84 5.95
C ALA A 29 22.93 -5.60 6.26
N LEU A 30 23.48 -4.38 6.13
CA LEU A 30 22.76 -3.15 6.48
C LEU A 30 21.98 -2.50 5.32
N LEU A 31 22.10 -3.00 4.08
CA LEU A 31 21.47 -2.35 2.91
C LEU A 31 20.09 -2.91 2.53
N SER A 32 19.56 -3.93 3.21
CA SER A 32 18.29 -4.57 2.80
C SER A 32 17.00 -3.89 3.30
N ALA A 33 17.09 -2.73 3.96
CA ALA A 33 15.93 -2.02 4.49
C ALA A 33 15.69 -0.63 3.87
N CYS A 34 16.14 -0.38 2.65
CA CYS A 34 15.54 0.66 1.81
C CYS A 34 14.43 0.05 0.95
N ALA A 35 13.40 -0.53 1.60
CA ALA A 35 12.13 -0.67 0.91
C ALA A 35 11.63 0.76 0.67
N PRO A 36 11.41 1.20 -0.58
CA PRO A 36 10.72 2.45 -0.78
C PRO A 36 9.40 2.35 -0.01
N MET A 37 9.11 3.32 0.85
CA MET A 37 7.74 3.61 1.24
C MET A 37 7.04 4.03 -0.05
N ARG A 38 6.64 3.05 -0.87
CA ARG A 38 5.72 3.30 -1.95
C ARG A 38 4.46 3.73 -1.22
N SER A 39 4.13 5.01 -1.31
CA SER A 39 2.80 5.52 -1.01
C SER A 39 1.87 4.97 -2.09
N VAL A 40 1.68 3.65 -2.11
CA VAL A 40 0.63 3.04 -2.91
C VAL A 40 -0.62 3.55 -2.24
N SER A 41 -1.30 4.51 -2.88
CA SER A 41 -2.56 5.02 -2.36
C SER A 41 -3.46 3.81 -2.08
N SER A 42 -4.18 3.82 -0.96
CA SER A 42 -5.07 2.72 -0.57
C SER A 42 -6.03 2.33 -1.70
N VAL A 43 -6.38 3.29 -2.56
CA VAL A 43 -7.16 3.11 -3.79
C VAL A 43 -6.45 2.20 -4.80
N GLN A 44 -5.18 2.44 -5.12
CA GLN A 44 -4.41 1.59 -6.05
C GLN A 44 -4.04 0.22 -5.45
N ALA A 45 -3.88 0.17 -4.12
CA ALA A 45 -3.61 -1.08 -3.41
C ALA A 45 -4.77 -2.08 -3.53
N ILE A 46 -6.03 -1.60 -3.56
CA ILE A 46 -7.20 -2.46 -3.78
C ILE A 46 -7.14 -3.11 -5.17
N GLU A 47 -6.85 -2.34 -6.21
CA GLU A 47 -6.83 -2.84 -7.59
C GLU A 47 -5.73 -3.88 -7.81
N THR A 48 -4.53 -3.59 -7.32
CA THR A 48 -3.38 -4.52 -7.41
C THR A 48 -3.63 -5.83 -6.66
N ARG A 49 -4.13 -5.76 -5.41
CA ARG A 49 -4.47 -6.95 -4.63
C ARG A 49 -5.59 -7.76 -5.27
N PHE A 50 -6.63 -7.09 -5.76
CA PHE A 50 -7.76 -7.80 -6.36
C PHE A 50 -7.35 -8.58 -7.63
N VAL A 51 -6.51 -7.98 -8.49
CA VAL A 51 -5.97 -8.65 -9.68
C VAL A 51 -5.14 -9.88 -9.29
N GLN A 52 -4.33 -9.75 -8.24
CA GLN A 52 -3.50 -10.85 -7.72
C GLN A 52 -4.34 -11.99 -7.14
N ASP A 53 -5.37 -11.67 -6.34
CA ASP A 53 -6.17 -12.66 -5.61
C ASP A 53 -7.18 -13.42 -6.50
N ASN A 54 -7.66 -12.79 -7.58
CA ASN A 54 -8.75 -13.34 -8.41
C ASN A 54 -8.29 -13.76 -9.82
N GLY A 55 -6.98 -13.81 -10.08
CA GLY A 55 -6.44 -14.24 -11.37
C GLY A 55 -6.94 -13.41 -12.55
N GLY A 56 -7.28 -12.13 -12.32
CA GLY A 56 -7.85 -11.24 -13.33
C GLY A 56 -9.37 -11.31 -13.55
N VAL A 57 -10.10 -12.20 -12.87
CA VAL A 57 -11.58 -12.25 -12.99
C VAL A 57 -12.21 -11.15 -12.13
N ALA A 58 -12.73 -10.11 -12.78
CA ALA A 58 -13.34 -8.95 -12.14
C ALA A 58 -14.71 -9.24 -11.52
N ASN A 59 -14.76 -9.65 -10.25
CA ASN A 59 -15.97 -9.57 -9.43
C ASN A 59 -16.26 -8.10 -9.07
N HIS A 60 -16.97 -7.43 -9.98
CA HIS A 60 -17.31 -6.02 -9.86
C HIS A 60 -18.15 -5.70 -8.61
N ALA A 61 -18.98 -6.62 -8.11
CA ALA A 61 -19.73 -6.40 -6.87
C ALA A 61 -18.81 -6.39 -5.65
N ALA A 62 -17.84 -7.30 -5.60
CA ALA A 62 -16.85 -7.35 -4.52
C ALA A 62 -15.94 -6.10 -4.53
N LEU A 63 -15.49 -5.68 -5.72
CA LEU A 63 -14.70 -4.45 -5.90
C LEU A 63 -15.46 -3.20 -5.44
N ALA A 64 -16.73 -3.08 -5.81
CA ALA A 64 -17.56 -1.96 -5.36
C ALA A 64 -17.60 -1.88 -3.83
N LYS A 65 -17.82 -3.02 -3.16
CA LYS A 65 -17.86 -3.09 -1.69
C LYS A 65 -16.52 -2.74 -1.04
N GLN A 66 -15.39 -3.17 -1.61
CA GLN A 66 -14.07 -2.82 -1.09
C GLN A 66 -13.81 -1.31 -1.17
N TYR A 67 -14.15 -0.69 -2.29
CA TYR A 67 -14.02 0.77 -2.43
C TYR A 67 -15.00 1.55 -1.54
N GLU A 68 -16.22 1.05 -1.31
CA GLU A 68 -17.16 1.63 -0.32
C GLU A 68 -16.59 1.58 1.10
N ASN A 69 -16.01 0.44 1.48
CA ASN A 69 -15.36 0.29 2.78
C ASN A 69 -14.19 1.27 2.93
N LEU A 70 -13.38 1.41 1.87
CA LEU A 70 -12.27 2.36 1.88
C LEU A 70 -12.75 3.82 2.01
N ALA A 71 -13.81 4.19 1.29
CA ALA A 71 -14.41 5.52 1.43
C ALA A 71 -14.87 5.79 2.87
N ASN A 72 -15.51 4.81 3.51
CA ASN A 72 -15.93 4.90 4.91
C ASN A 72 -14.73 5.04 5.86
N GLU A 73 -13.65 4.31 5.62
CA GLU A 73 -12.41 4.43 6.39
C GLU A 73 -11.80 5.84 6.25
N MET A 74 -11.72 6.37 5.03
CA MET A 74 -11.19 7.72 4.79
C MET A 74 -12.05 8.79 5.47
N ARG A 75 -13.37 8.66 5.42
CA ARG A 75 -14.30 9.53 6.16
C ARG A 75 -14.07 9.46 7.66
N SER A 76 -13.89 8.27 8.22
CA SER A 76 -13.56 8.08 9.64
C SER A 76 -12.24 8.77 10.01
N ASN A 77 -11.22 8.64 9.16
CA ASN A 77 -9.93 9.30 9.34
C ASN A 77 -10.03 10.83 9.31
N VAL A 78 -10.87 11.41 8.43
CA VAL A 78 -11.16 12.85 8.43
C VAL A 78 -11.74 13.29 9.79
N GLN A 79 -12.76 12.57 10.28
CA GLN A 79 -13.38 12.89 11.57
C GLN A 79 -12.37 12.78 12.73
N ALA A 80 -11.52 11.75 12.72
CA ALA A 80 -10.48 11.58 13.72
C ALA A 80 -9.48 12.76 13.72
N GLN A 81 -9.07 13.23 12.55
CA GLN A 81 -8.16 14.38 12.42
C GLN A 81 -8.80 15.69 12.88
N GLN A 82 -10.07 15.92 12.53
CA GLN A 82 -10.83 17.09 12.99
C GLN A 82 -10.99 17.10 14.53
N ARG A 83 -11.31 15.95 15.14
CA ARG A 83 -11.41 15.82 16.61
C ARG A 83 -10.07 16.10 17.29
N ARG A 84 -8.96 15.59 16.74
CA ARG A 84 -7.60 15.85 17.24
C ARG A 84 -7.25 17.33 17.17
N LEU A 85 -7.60 18.01 16.08
CA LEU A 85 -7.39 19.46 15.92
C LEU A 85 -8.20 20.26 16.93
N LYS A 86 -9.49 19.97 17.07
CA LYS A 86 -10.38 20.65 18.03
C LYS A 86 -9.90 20.49 19.48
N ARG A 87 -9.42 19.31 19.84
CA ARG A 87 -8.84 19.08 21.19
C ARG A 87 -7.58 19.91 21.43
N ARG A 88 -6.72 20.06 20.42
CA ARG A 88 -5.49 20.86 20.54
C ARG A 88 -5.75 22.36 20.52
N SER A 89 -6.74 22.85 19.77
CA SER A 89 -7.11 24.27 19.78
C SER A 89 -7.63 24.74 21.13
N ASN A 90 -8.38 23.89 21.81
CA ASN A 90 -8.89 24.19 23.14
C ASN A 90 -7.79 24.21 24.22
N ALA A 91 -6.62 23.64 23.95
CA ALA A 91 -5.52 23.49 24.90
C ALA A 91 -4.50 24.65 24.88
N VAL A 92 -4.79 25.79 24.25
CA VAL A 92 -3.94 27.01 24.23
C VAL A 92 -2.47 26.71 23.89
N LEU A 93 -2.21 25.93 22.83
CA LEU A 93 -0.87 25.42 22.52
C LEU A 93 -0.44 25.71 21.09
N PHE A 94 -0.51 26.98 20.63
CA PHE A 94 -0.04 27.29 19.27
C PHE A 94 0.94 28.46 19.20
N GLY A 95 2.19 28.19 19.58
CA GLY A 95 3.38 28.88 19.05
C GLY A 95 3.71 28.40 17.61
N LYS A 96 4.94 28.65 17.10
CA LYS A 96 5.37 28.25 15.73
C LYS A 96 5.04 26.78 15.37
N ASN A 97 5.24 25.85 16.31
CA ASN A 97 4.95 24.42 16.12
C ASN A 97 3.46 24.12 15.93
N GLY A 98 2.60 24.97 16.48
CA GLY A 98 1.16 24.87 16.35
C GLY A 98 0.64 25.11 14.94
N LYS A 99 1.19 26.14 14.28
CA LYS A 99 0.88 26.45 12.88
C LYS A 99 1.26 25.27 11.96
N HIS A 100 2.42 24.66 12.19
CA HIS A 100 2.86 23.49 11.43
C HIS A 100 1.96 22.28 11.66
N ILE A 101 1.61 21.97 12.91
CA ILE A 101 0.66 20.88 13.25
C ILE A 101 -0.69 21.08 12.56
N LYS A 102 -1.21 22.31 12.57
CA LYS A 102 -2.47 22.65 11.89
C LYS A 102 -2.35 22.39 10.39
N ALA A 103 -1.32 22.94 9.75
CA ALA A 103 -1.08 22.77 8.32
C ALA A 103 -0.97 21.29 7.92
N LEU A 104 -0.25 20.49 8.72
CA LEU A 104 -0.12 19.04 8.48
C LEU A 104 -1.46 18.30 8.62
N ALA A 105 -2.27 18.67 9.61
CA ALA A 105 -3.59 18.06 9.79
C ALA A 105 -4.55 18.46 8.66
N ASP A 106 -4.53 19.72 8.24
CA ASP A 106 -5.33 20.22 7.10
C ASP A 106 -4.92 19.51 5.80
N PHE A 107 -3.62 19.32 5.57
CA PHE A 107 -3.11 18.51 4.46
C PHE A 107 -3.66 17.08 4.51
N LYS A 108 -3.55 16.39 5.65
CA LYS A 108 -4.07 15.02 5.80
C LYS A 108 -5.58 14.93 5.59
N ILE A 109 -6.35 15.93 6.06
CA ILE A 109 -7.80 15.97 5.84
C ILE A 109 -8.09 16.06 4.34
N ARG A 110 -7.39 16.93 3.60
CA ARG A 110 -7.57 17.06 2.15
C ARG A 110 -7.23 15.76 1.41
N GLU A 111 -6.14 15.10 1.79
CA GLU A 111 -5.74 13.82 1.19
C GLU A 111 -6.78 12.73 1.44
N PHE A 112 -7.28 12.60 2.66
CA PHE A 112 -8.35 11.63 2.95
C PHE A 112 -9.65 11.96 2.21
N GLN A 113 -10.00 13.23 2.06
CA GLN A 113 -11.16 13.63 1.24
C GLN A 113 -10.97 13.32 -0.25
N LYS A 114 -9.76 13.52 -0.80
CA LYS A 114 -9.42 13.13 -2.18
C LYS A 114 -9.59 11.61 -2.34
N ALA A 115 -9.03 10.84 -1.42
CA ALA A 115 -9.14 9.37 -1.42
C ALA A 115 -10.58 8.87 -1.23
N GLU A 116 -11.39 9.50 -0.38
CA GLU A 116 -12.82 9.18 -0.21
C GLU A 116 -13.56 9.35 -1.54
N LYS A 117 -13.39 10.51 -2.21
CA LYS A 117 -14.04 10.79 -3.50
C LYS A 117 -13.63 9.80 -4.59
N GLN A 118 -12.33 9.52 -4.70
CA GLN A 118 -11.81 8.55 -5.66
C GLN A 118 -12.37 7.14 -5.39
N SER A 119 -12.42 6.74 -4.12
CA SER A 119 -12.98 5.45 -3.71
C SER A 119 -14.47 5.37 -4.05
N LEU A 120 -15.27 6.39 -3.75
CA LEU A 120 -16.69 6.43 -4.13
C LEU A 120 -16.91 6.37 -5.64
N ALA A 121 -16.09 7.08 -6.43
CA ALA A 121 -16.16 7.03 -7.88
C ALA A 121 -15.87 5.63 -8.42
N LYS A 122 -14.81 4.96 -7.92
CA LYS A 122 -14.50 3.58 -8.29
C LYS A 122 -15.59 2.60 -7.82
N ALA A 123 -16.13 2.77 -6.61
CA ALA A 123 -17.24 1.97 -6.12
C ALA A 123 -18.46 2.06 -7.03
N HIS A 124 -18.88 3.28 -7.39
CA HIS A 124 -20.00 3.51 -8.28
C HIS A 124 -19.77 2.87 -9.65
N TYR A 125 -18.57 3.02 -10.22
CA TYR A 125 -18.20 2.39 -11.48
C TYR A 125 -18.34 0.86 -11.43
N HIS A 126 -17.72 0.22 -10.43
CA HIS A 126 -17.80 -1.23 -10.29
C HIS A 126 -19.23 -1.69 -10.01
N ARG A 127 -20.04 -0.92 -9.27
CA ARG A 127 -21.46 -1.23 -9.06
C ARG A 127 -22.27 -1.18 -10.36
N ALA A 128 -22.03 -0.17 -11.19
CA ALA A 128 -22.65 -0.06 -12.51
C ALA A 128 -22.23 -1.23 -13.42
N MET A 129 -20.98 -1.66 -13.36
CA MET A 129 -20.50 -2.83 -14.13
C MET A 129 -21.08 -4.15 -13.64
N ALA A 130 -21.32 -4.30 -12.33
CA ALA A 130 -21.97 -5.48 -11.77
C ALA A 130 -23.44 -5.59 -12.22
N ALA A 131 -24.14 -4.46 -12.36
CA ALA A 131 -25.52 -4.39 -12.81
C ALA A 131 -25.69 -4.53 -14.34
N GLN A 132 -24.62 -4.40 -15.12
CA GLN A 132 -24.69 -4.52 -16.58
C GLN A 132 -24.86 -5.98 -17.03
N PRO A 133 -25.71 -6.24 -18.04
CA PRO A 133 -25.81 -7.55 -18.67
C PRO A 133 -24.51 -7.92 -19.41
N ALA A 134 -24.20 -9.22 -19.45
CA ALA A 134 -22.92 -9.75 -19.97
C ALA A 134 -22.59 -9.29 -21.41
N SER A 135 -23.61 -9.10 -22.25
CA SER A 135 -23.47 -8.63 -23.64
C SER A 135 -22.93 -7.20 -23.79
N ARG A 136 -23.01 -6.37 -22.74
CA ARG A 136 -22.56 -4.95 -22.75
C ARG A 136 -21.22 -4.72 -22.03
N LYS A 137 -20.73 -5.71 -21.27
CA LYS A 137 -19.51 -5.57 -20.42
C LYS A 137 -18.22 -5.36 -21.23
N SER A 138 -18.13 -5.92 -22.44
CA SER A 138 -16.92 -5.91 -23.28
C SER A 138 -16.49 -4.51 -23.76
N TYR A 139 -17.41 -3.55 -23.86
CA TYR A 139 -17.13 -2.23 -24.47
C TYR A 139 -16.74 -1.15 -23.44
N MET A 140 -16.95 -1.39 -22.14
CA MET A 140 -16.71 -0.42 -21.07
C MET A 140 -15.37 -0.63 -20.35
N HIS A 141 -14.84 -1.86 -20.32
CA HIS A 141 -13.57 -2.18 -19.64
C HIS A 141 -12.37 -1.44 -20.26
N THR A 142 -12.36 -1.30 -21.60
CA THR A 142 -11.25 -0.67 -22.35
C THR A 142 -11.19 0.85 -22.14
N ASN A 143 -12.34 1.53 -22.09
CA ASN A 143 -12.39 2.98 -21.91
C ASN A 143 -12.04 3.42 -20.47
N TYR A 144 -12.49 2.69 -19.45
CA TYR A 144 -12.22 3.06 -18.07
C TYR A 144 -10.74 2.85 -17.68
N GLN A 145 -10.11 1.75 -18.14
CA GLN A 145 -8.68 1.53 -17.92
C GLN A 145 -7.77 2.55 -18.63
N GLN A 146 -8.20 3.12 -19.76
CA GLN A 146 -7.45 4.18 -20.46
C GLN A 146 -7.55 5.54 -19.72
N SER A 147 -8.70 5.83 -19.09
CA SER A 147 -8.93 7.05 -18.33
C SER A 147 -8.20 7.11 -16.98
N ASP A 148 -8.00 5.96 -16.31
CA ASP A 148 -7.26 5.89 -15.04
C ASP A 148 -5.74 6.10 -15.28
N LYS A 149 -5.20 5.51 -16.37
CA LYS A 149 -3.78 5.68 -16.77
C LYS A 149 -3.43 7.13 -17.13
N THR A 150 -4.35 7.86 -17.75
CA THR A 150 -4.16 9.27 -18.14
C THR A 150 -4.35 10.24 -16.97
N SER A 151 -5.12 9.85 -15.95
CA SER A 151 -5.26 10.64 -14.71
C SER A 151 -4.04 10.50 -13.80
N GLN A 152 -3.28 9.42 -13.92
CA GLN A 152 -2.05 9.18 -13.16
C GLN A 152 -0.79 9.86 -13.76
N SER A 153 -0.81 10.26 -15.04
CA SER A 153 0.35 10.90 -15.69
C SER A 153 0.44 12.42 -15.50
N ASN A 154 -0.62 13.06 -14.98
CA ASN A 154 -0.72 14.52 -14.89
C ASN A 154 -0.47 15.08 -13.47
N ASP A 155 0.00 14.23 -12.54
CA ASP A 155 0.30 14.58 -11.13
C ASP A 155 1.84 14.53 -10.89
N TYR A 156 2.66 15.01 -11.85
CA TYR A 156 4.12 15.22 -11.73
C TYR A 156 4.49 16.71 -11.76
#